data_AF-A0A1V6F744-F1
#
_entry.id   AF-A0A1V6F744-F1
#
_cell.length_a   1.000
_cell.length_b   1.000
_cell.length_c   1.000
_cell.angle_alpha   90.00
_cell.angle_beta   90.00
_cell.angle_gamma   90.00
#
_symmetry.space_group_name_H-M   'P 1'
#
loop_
_entity.id
_entity.type
_entity.pdbx_description
1 polymer ?
#
loop_
_entity_poly.entity_id
_entity_poly.type
_entity_poly.pdbx_seq_one_letter_code
_entity_poly.pdbx_strand_id
1 'polypeptide(L)'
;MRIDRKILALAAAAAAFSLSGCYVVPMQASDGTVQYQHYPLPPAGTVVPPMATGAAGPAPATLNVRLYPANEIATQTGIVAGTVTNMMTGKGRFLVNYLGEVLNGEATRVSNDEKRGVASAFSPKGMYMSCEYQMNTPYQGAGTCTFSNGAKYQMHIGGN
;
A
#
# COMPACT_ATOMS: atom_id res chain seq x y z
N MET A 1 33.36 -13.83 55.53
CA MET A 1 32.72 -14.28 54.27
C MET A 1 33.81 -14.32 53.20
N ARG A 2 34.36 -15.50 52.90
CA ARG A 2 35.45 -15.67 51.92
C ARG A 2 34.79 -15.70 50.54
N ILE A 3 34.87 -14.60 49.80
CA ILE A 3 34.35 -14.53 48.43
C ILE A 3 35.37 -15.28 47.56
N ASP A 4 34.98 -16.47 47.11
CA ASP A 4 35.84 -17.35 46.32
C ASP A 4 36.28 -16.66 45.02
N ARG A 5 37.58 -16.70 44.71
CA ARG A 5 38.18 -16.16 43.46
C ARG A 5 37.48 -16.70 42.20
N LYS A 6 36.84 -17.86 42.29
CA LYS A 6 36.02 -18.47 41.23
C LYS A 6 34.76 -17.64 40.92
N ILE A 7 34.14 -17.04 41.94
CA ILE A 7 32.94 -16.20 41.81
C ILE A 7 33.31 -14.85 41.16
N LEU A 8 34.47 -14.28 41.52
CA LEU A 8 34.97 -13.07 40.85
C LEU A 8 35.32 -13.30 39.38
N ALA A 9 35.89 -14.47 39.04
CA ALA A 9 36.24 -14.80 37.66
C ALA A 9 34.99 -14.98 36.77
N LEU A 10 33.92 -15.58 37.31
CA LEU A 10 32.63 -15.72 36.60
C LEU A 10 31.94 -14.37 36.37
N ALA A 11 32.01 -13.45 37.35
CA ALA A 11 31.45 -12.10 37.20
C ALA A 11 32.23 -11.26 36.17
N ALA A 12 33.56 -11.38 36.14
CA ALA A 12 34.40 -10.66 35.18
C ALA A 12 34.23 -11.20 33.74
N ALA A 13 34.03 -12.50 33.57
CA ALA A 13 33.72 -13.08 32.26
C ALA A 13 32.35 -12.63 31.73
N ALA A 14 31.34 -12.54 32.59
CA ALA A 14 30.02 -12.04 32.22
C ALA A 14 30.04 -10.57 31.77
N ALA A 15 30.89 -9.73 32.39
CA ALA A 15 31.08 -8.34 31.99
C ALA A 15 31.78 -8.22 30.61
N ALA A 16 32.76 -9.09 30.31
CA ALA A 16 33.47 -9.06 29.02
C ALA A 16 32.56 -9.41 27.82
N PHE A 17 31.61 -10.33 27.98
CA PHE A 17 30.61 -10.64 26.95
C PHE A 17 29.56 -9.53 26.77
N SER A 18 29.38 -8.65 27.75
CA SER A 18 28.47 -7.49 27.62
C SER A 18 29.07 -6.33 26.84
N LEU A 19 30.41 -6.28 26.67
CA LEU A 19 31.11 -5.23 25.91
C LEU A 19 31.43 -5.60 24.47
N SER A 20 31.10 -6.80 23.98
CA SER A 20 30.97 -7.03 22.53
C SER A 20 29.68 -6.38 22.02
N GLY A 21 29.59 -5.05 22.23
CA GLY A 21 28.58 -4.20 21.66
C GLY A 21 28.71 -4.25 20.15
N CYS A 22 27.60 -4.61 19.52
CA CYS A 22 27.43 -4.79 18.09
C CYS A 22 28.02 -3.58 17.33
N TYR A 23 29.16 -3.77 16.68
CA TYR A 23 29.57 -2.84 15.64
C TYR A 23 28.63 -3.07 14.46
N VAL A 24 27.60 -2.24 14.36
CA VAL A 24 26.68 -2.32 13.24
C VAL A 24 27.28 -1.51 12.11
N VAL A 25 27.83 -2.21 11.12
CA VAL A 25 28.28 -1.59 9.88
C VAL A 25 27.01 -1.22 9.10
N PRO A 26 26.72 0.07 8.84
CA PRO A 26 25.61 0.43 7.99
C PRO A 26 25.92 -0.01 6.57
N MET A 27 25.28 -1.08 6.11
CA MET A 27 25.19 -1.39 4.69
C MET A 27 24.05 -0.54 4.14
N GLN A 28 24.39 0.57 3.48
CA GLN A 28 23.42 1.41 2.82
C GLN A 28 22.80 0.61 1.66
N ALA A 29 21.51 0.30 1.74
CA ALA A 29 20.78 -0.16 0.57
C ALA A 29 20.83 0.95 -0.51
N SER A 30 20.74 0.59 -1.79
CA SER A 30 20.85 1.52 -2.93
C SER A 30 19.83 2.66 -2.94
N ASP A 31 18.86 2.64 -2.03
CA ASP A 31 17.83 3.67 -1.79
C ASP A 31 18.11 4.53 -0.54
N GLY A 32 19.30 4.41 0.07
CA GLY A 32 19.73 5.26 1.18
C GLY A 32 19.23 4.87 2.57
N THR A 33 18.49 3.77 2.73
CA THR A 33 17.96 3.33 4.04
C THR A 33 18.88 2.31 4.72
N VAL A 34 19.10 2.49 6.03
CA VAL A 34 19.92 1.60 6.87
C VAL A 34 19.00 0.59 7.57
N GLN A 35 19.12 -0.70 7.22
CA GLN A 35 18.36 -1.78 7.83
C GLN A 35 19.21 -2.53 8.87
N TYR A 36 18.76 -2.54 10.13
CA TYR A 36 19.38 -3.28 11.22
C TYR A 36 18.70 -4.66 11.37
N GLN A 37 19.34 -5.72 10.87
CA GLN A 37 18.89 -7.10 11.06
C GLN A 37 19.58 -7.77 12.24
N HIS A 38 18.80 -8.40 13.11
CA HIS A 38 19.28 -9.19 14.25
C HIS A 38 19.34 -10.67 13.86
N TYR A 39 20.45 -11.32 14.19
CA TYR A 39 20.81 -12.68 13.78
C TYR A 39 20.49 -13.70 14.88
N PRO A 40 20.04 -14.92 14.52
CA PRO A 40 20.98 -16.04 14.31
C PRO A 40 20.83 -16.70 12.92
N LEU A 41 21.94 -16.99 12.22
CA LEU A 41 21.90 -17.77 10.98
C LEU A 41 21.46 -19.21 11.27
N PRO A 42 20.61 -19.80 10.42
CA PRO A 42 20.54 -21.25 10.31
C PRO A 42 21.82 -21.82 9.64
N PRO A 43 22.19 -23.08 9.93
CA PRO A 43 23.32 -23.76 9.31
C PRO A 43 23.21 -23.81 7.77
N ALA A 44 24.35 -23.64 7.11
CA ALA A 44 24.45 -23.69 5.65
C ALA A 44 23.98 -25.06 5.11
N GLY A 45 23.03 -25.04 4.18
CA GLY A 45 22.47 -26.24 3.54
C GLY A 45 20.97 -26.46 3.75
N THR A 46 20.32 -25.64 4.60
CA THR A 46 18.87 -25.71 4.76
C THR A 46 18.19 -25.02 3.57
N VAL A 47 17.49 -25.78 2.73
CA VAL A 47 16.54 -25.22 1.77
C VAL A 47 15.42 -24.56 2.57
N VAL A 48 15.48 -23.24 2.70
CA VAL A 48 14.45 -22.44 3.33
C VAL A 48 13.26 -22.43 2.36
N PRO A 49 12.11 -23.07 2.64
CA PRO A 49 10.87 -22.74 1.93
C PRO A 49 10.64 -21.24 2.15
N PRO A 50 10.09 -20.47 1.19
CA PRO A 50 9.91 -19.03 1.36
C PRO A 50 9.06 -18.79 2.60
N MET A 51 9.73 -18.52 3.72
CA MET A 51 9.11 -18.14 4.97
C MET A 51 8.60 -16.73 4.70
N ALA A 52 7.27 -16.62 4.69
CA ALA A 52 6.55 -15.37 4.60
C ALA A 52 7.15 -14.38 5.62
N THR A 53 7.97 -13.47 5.12
CA THR A 53 8.61 -12.43 5.90
C THR A 53 7.60 -11.34 6.16
N GLY A 54 7.37 -11.08 7.45
CA GLY A 54 7.06 -9.74 7.93
C GLY A 54 5.58 -9.40 7.95
N ALA A 55 5.13 -8.95 9.11
CA ALA A 55 3.93 -8.16 9.23
C ALA A 55 3.99 -7.04 8.18
N ALA A 56 3.11 -7.12 7.20
CA ALA A 56 2.93 -6.10 6.19
C ALA A 56 2.64 -4.78 6.92
N GLY A 57 3.57 -3.82 6.84
CA GLY A 57 3.17 -2.42 6.89
C GLY A 57 2.06 -2.21 5.85
N PRO A 58 1.20 -1.18 6.00
CA PRO A 58 0.05 -0.97 5.14
C PRO A 58 0.46 -1.01 3.66
N ALA A 59 0.28 -2.18 3.04
CA ALA A 59 0.67 -2.40 1.67
C ALA A 59 -0.35 -1.68 0.79
N PRO A 60 0.07 -1.09 -0.34
CA PRO A 60 -0.86 -0.47 -1.26
C PRO A 60 -1.91 -1.49 -1.69
N ALA A 61 -3.16 -1.26 -1.27
CA ALA A 61 -4.26 -2.13 -1.60
C ALA A 61 -4.77 -1.75 -2.99
N THR A 62 -4.61 -2.65 -3.96
CA THR A 62 -5.23 -2.46 -5.28
C THR A 62 -6.64 -3.01 -5.25
N LEU A 63 -7.59 -2.13 -5.49
CA LEU A 63 -9.02 -2.38 -5.41
C LEU A 63 -9.61 -2.39 -6.80
N ASN A 64 -10.36 -3.44 -7.10
CA ASN A 64 -11.11 -3.50 -8.34
C ASN A 64 -12.33 -2.59 -8.25
N VAL A 65 -12.54 -1.81 -9.29
CA VAL A 65 -13.65 -0.86 -9.40
C VAL A 65 -14.44 -1.16 -10.66
N ARG A 66 -15.76 -1.22 -10.51
CA ARG A 66 -16.70 -1.38 -11.61
C ARG A 66 -17.58 -0.15 -11.69
N LEU A 67 -17.64 0.43 -12.88
CA LEU A 67 -18.45 1.59 -13.20
C LEU A 67 -19.64 1.10 -14.02
N TYR A 68 -20.83 1.18 -13.45
CA TYR A 68 -22.08 0.84 -14.11
C TYR A 68 -22.68 2.08 -14.78
N PRO A 69 -23.22 1.97 -15.99
CA PRO A 69 -23.82 3.11 -16.67
C PRO A 69 -25.05 3.62 -15.93
N ALA A 70 -25.13 4.93 -15.71
CA ALA A 70 -26.25 5.61 -15.05
C ALA A 70 -27.03 6.54 -16.01
N ASN A 71 -26.59 6.66 -17.27
CA ASN A 71 -27.28 7.41 -18.31
C ASN A 71 -27.12 6.76 -19.69
N GLU A 72 -27.91 7.22 -20.65
CA GLU A 72 -27.95 6.73 -22.03
C GLU A 72 -26.56 6.76 -22.71
N ILE A 73 -25.80 7.84 -22.49
CA ILE A 73 -24.45 8.02 -23.03
C ILE A 73 -23.50 6.95 -22.48
N ALA A 74 -23.57 6.65 -21.18
CA ALA A 74 -22.78 5.59 -20.57
C ALA A 74 -23.22 4.20 -21.03
N THR A 75 -24.53 3.98 -21.26
CA THR A 75 -25.08 2.70 -21.73
C THR A 75 -24.52 2.32 -23.10
N GLN A 76 -24.25 3.29 -23.98
CA GLN A 76 -23.62 3.04 -25.29
C GLN A 76 -22.23 2.41 -25.17
N THR A 77 -21.50 2.74 -24.12
CA THR A 77 -20.14 2.25 -23.86
C THR A 77 -20.10 1.07 -22.89
N GLY A 78 -21.20 0.78 -22.21
CA GLY A 78 -21.34 -0.37 -21.32
C GLY A 78 -20.63 -0.23 -19.98
N ILE A 79 -20.39 -1.36 -19.32
CA ILE A 79 -19.71 -1.41 -18.01
C ILE A 79 -18.23 -1.13 -18.20
N VAL A 80 -17.71 -0.21 -17.40
CA VAL A 80 -16.30 0.19 -17.42
C VAL A 80 -15.60 -0.39 -16.19
N ALA A 81 -14.45 -1.03 -16.40
CA ALA A 81 -13.65 -1.60 -15.31
C ALA A 81 -12.39 -0.76 -15.07
N GLY A 82 -12.06 -0.58 -13.80
CA GLY A 82 -10.87 0.13 -13.35
C GLY A 82 -10.25 -0.50 -12.11
N THR A 83 -9.10 0.04 -11.73
CA THR A 83 -8.36 -0.35 -10.54
C THR A 83 -7.97 0.90 -9.77
N VAL A 84 -8.13 0.85 -8.45
CA VAL A 84 -7.77 1.92 -7.54
C VAL A 84 -6.72 1.41 -6.58
N THR A 85 -5.53 1.96 -6.67
CA THR A 85 -4.46 1.64 -5.71
C THR A 85 -4.54 2.62 -4.55
N ASN A 86 -5.08 2.18 -3.42
CA ASN A 86 -5.05 2.94 -2.19
C ASN A 86 -3.67 2.79 -1.54
N MET A 87 -2.88 3.86 -1.51
CA MET A 87 -1.52 3.84 -0.93
C MET A 87 -1.53 3.93 0.61
N MET A 88 -2.70 3.95 1.25
CA MET A 88 -2.91 4.09 2.70
C MET A 88 -2.32 5.37 3.32
N THR A 89 -1.80 6.29 2.49
CA THR A 89 -1.26 7.61 2.86
C THR A 89 -2.26 8.75 2.65
N GLY A 90 -3.52 8.44 2.32
CA GLY A 90 -4.56 9.43 2.00
C GLY A 90 -4.59 9.88 0.53
N LYS A 91 -3.61 9.44 -0.27
CA LYS A 91 -3.66 9.46 -1.73
C LYS A 91 -3.84 8.05 -2.29
N GLY A 92 -4.54 7.94 -3.40
CA GLY A 92 -4.68 6.73 -4.19
C GLY A 92 -4.45 7.05 -5.66
N ARG A 93 -4.07 6.03 -6.43
CA ARG A 93 -3.97 6.13 -7.89
C ARG A 93 -5.20 5.49 -8.52
N PHE A 94 -5.86 6.21 -9.40
CA PHE A 94 -7.02 5.72 -10.14
C PHE A 94 -6.61 5.41 -11.59
N LEU A 95 -6.97 4.22 -12.05
CA LEU A 95 -6.76 3.77 -13.42
C LEU A 95 -8.08 3.20 -13.95
N VAL A 96 -8.54 3.69 -15.09
CA VAL A 96 -9.71 3.11 -15.76
C VAL A 96 -9.48 3.03 -17.25
N ASN A 97 -10.06 2.01 -17.87
CA ASN A 97 -10.02 1.83 -19.31
C ASN A 97 -11.37 2.24 -19.90
N TYR A 98 -11.42 3.37 -20.61
CA TYR A 98 -12.63 3.89 -21.25
C TYR A 98 -12.42 3.97 -22.76
N LEU A 99 -13.25 3.28 -23.56
CA LEU A 99 -13.18 3.32 -25.03
C LEU A 99 -11.78 3.00 -25.62
N GLY A 100 -11.01 2.14 -24.95
CA GLY A 100 -9.64 1.81 -25.36
C GLY A 100 -8.57 2.84 -24.93
N GLU A 101 -8.95 3.82 -24.11
CA GLU A 101 -8.03 4.77 -23.49
C GLU A 101 -7.85 4.49 -22.01
N VAL A 102 -6.61 4.57 -21.54
CA VAL A 102 -6.31 4.47 -20.12
C VAL A 102 -6.34 5.88 -19.54
N LEU A 103 -7.32 6.16 -18.68
CA LEU A 103 -7.30 7.39 -17.89
C LEU A 103 -6.52 7.11 -16.62
N ASN A 104 -5.52 7.94 -16.35
CA ASN A 104 -4.78 7.90 -15.10
C ASN A 104 -5.07 9.14 -14.27
N GLY A 105 -5.20 8.94 -12.96
CA GLY A 105 -5.55 9.99 -12.05
C GLY A 105 -5.18 9.69 -10.62
N GLU A 106 -5.56 10.63 -9.77
CA GLU A 106 -5.34 10.58 -8.33
C GLU A 106 -6.68 10.63 -7.60
N ALA A 107 -6.76 9.84 -6.54
CA ALA A 107 -7.85 9.80 -5.59
C ALA A 107 -7.35 10.39 -4.28
N THR A 108 -8.07 11.35 -3.72
CA THR A 108 -7.71 11.99 -2.45
C THR A 108 -8.90 11.92 -1.50
N ARG A 109 -8.64 11.58 -0.24
CA ARG A 109 -9.66 11.70 0.82
C ARG A 109 -9.85 13.16 1.20
N VAL A 110 -11.09 13.59 1.36
CA VAL A 110 -11.41 14.97 1.74
C VAL A 110 -11.20 15.11 3.25
N SER A 111 -10.41 16.10 3.69
CA SER A 111 -10.02 16.23 5.10
C SER A 111 -11.17 16.49 6.08
N ASN A 112 -12.34 16.91 5.61
CA ASN A 112 -13.53 17.10 6.44
C ASN A 112 -14.35 15.81 6.64
N ASP A 113 -14.15 14.79 5.80
CA ASP A 113 -14.91 13.54 5.84
C ASP A 113 -13.98 12.38 5.49
N GLU A 114 -13.50 11.64 6.48
CA GLU A 114 -12.58 10.49 6.27
C GLU A 114 -13.17 9.41 5.35
N LYS A 115 -14.51 9.35 5.27
CA LYS A 115 -15.25 8.44 4.41
C LYS A 115 -15.41 8.97 2.99
N ARG A 116 -15.35 10.28 2.74
CA ARG A 116 -15.59 10.88 1.41
C ARG A 116 -14.27 11.19 0.70
N GLY A 117 -14.22 10.91 -0.59
CA GLY A 117 -13.07 11.21 -1.43
C GLY A 117 -13.48 11.71 -2.80
N VAL A 118 -12.54 12.38 -3.46
CA VAL A 118 -12.66 12.79 -4.85
C VAL A 118 -11.55 12.13 -5.64
N ALA A 119 -11.88 11.61 -6.83
CA ALA A 119 -10.90 11.06 -7.76
C ALA A 119 -11.04 11.78 -9.09
N SER A 120 -9.91 12.28 -9.60
CA SER A 120 -9.85 12.98 -10.88
C SER A 120 -8.82 12.30 -11.75
N ALA A 121 -9.14 12.12 -13.01
CA ALA A 121 -8.25 11.44 -13.94
C ALA A 121 -8.37 11.99 -15.35
N PHE A 122 -7.33 11.76 -16.14
CA PHE A 122 -7.16 12.31 -17.47
C PHE A 122 -6.58 11.27 -18.43
N SER A 123 -6.99 11.35 -19.69
CA SER A 123 -6.44 10.60 -20.83
C SER A 123 -5.58 11.52 -21.69
N PRO A 124 -4.47 11.04 -22.27
CA PRO A 124 -3.65 11.80 -23.22
C PRO A 124 -4.44 12.41 -24.40
N LYS A 125 -5.62 11.87 -24.72
CA LYS A 125 -6.48 12.37 -25.81
C LYS A 125 -7.36 13.57 -25.41
N GLY A 126 -7.27 14.06 -24.17
CA GLY A 126 -8.06 15.20 -23.70
C GLY A 126 -9.33 14.82 -22.92
N MET A 127 -9.62 13.53 -22.74
CA MET A 127 -10.75 13.08 -21.92
C MET A 127 -10.41 13.23 -20.44
N TYR A 128 -11.33 13.75 -19.64
CA TYR A 128 -11.20 13.79 -18.19
C TYR A 128 -12.43 13.18 -17.52
N MET A 129 -12.24 12.69 -16.31
CA MET A 129 -13.33 12.25 -15.45
C MET A 129 -13.13 12.79 -14.04
N SER A 130 -14.26 13.06 -13.38
CA SER A 130 -14.33 13.44 -11.98
C SER A 130 -15.29 12.49 -11.27
N CYS A 131 -14.82 11.89 -10.20
CA CYS A 131 -15.54 10.92 -9.41
C CYS A 131 -15.63 11.39 -7.97
N GLU A 132 -16.83 11.32 -7.41
CA GLU A 132 -17.06 11.51 -5.98
C GLU A 132 -17.40 10.15 -5.38
N TYR A 133 -16.69 9.75 -4.33
CA TYR A 133 -16.89 8.45 -3.71
C TYR A 133 -16.96 8.54 -2.21
N GLN A 134 -17.67 7.58 -1.62
CA GLN A 134 -17.73 7.36 -0.19
C GLN A 134 -17.31 5.93 0.11
N MET A 135 -16.26 5.79 0.92
CA MET A 135 -15.79 4.53 1.47
C MET A 135 -16.62 4.17 2.69
N ASN A 136 -17.27 3.01 2.63
CA ASN A 136 -17.95 2.46 3.80
C ASN A 136 -16.97 1.64 4.66
N THR A 137 -16.08 0.90 4.00
CA THR A 137 -14.95 0.18 4.61
C THR A 137 -13.63 0.58 3.91
N PRO A 138 -12.45 0.22 4.45
CA PRO A 138 -11.17 0.51 3.80
C PRO A 138 -11.04 -0.11 2.39
N TYR A 139 -11.84 -1.13 2.10
CA TYR A 139 -11.80 -1.88 0.85
C TYR A 139 -13.09 -1.84 0.02
N GLN A 140 -14.16 -1.25 0.57
CA GLN A 140 -15.46 -1.19 -0.10
C GLN A 140 -16.06 0.20 -0.02
N GLY A 141 -16.61 0.64 -1.13
CA GLY A 141 -17.24 1.95 -1.25
C GLY A 141 -18.11 2.05 -2.48
N ALA A 142 -18.84 3.14 -2.57
CA ALA A 142 -19.64 3.47 -3.73
C ALA A 142 -19.49 4.96 -4.05
N GLY A 143 -19.73 5.32 -5.29
CA GLY A 143 -19.61 6.69 -5.75
C GLY A 143 -20.28 6.91 -7.09
N THR A 144 -20.10 8.11 -7.62
CA THR A 144 -20.56 8.49 -8.95
C THR A 144 -19.41 9.13 -9.70
N CYS A 145 -19.30 8.83 -10.99
CA CYS A 145 -18.29 9.37 -11.88
C CYS A 145 -18.96 10.09 -13.05
N THR A 146 -18.46 11.27 -13.39
CA THR A 146 -18.87 12.04 -14.54
C THR A 146 -17.69 12.22 -15.48
N PHE A 147 -17.88 11.88 -16.75
CA PHE A 147 -16.89 12.05 -17.81
C PHE A 147 -17.10 13.37 -18.56
N SER A 148 -16.06 13.84 -19.22
CA SER A 148 -16.07 15.06 -20.04
C SER A 148 -17.10 15.05 -21.19
N ASN A 149 -17.49 13.87 -21.67
CA ASN A 149 -18.54 13.70 -22.68
C ASN A 149 -19.97 13.68 -22.10
N GLY A 150 -20.13 13.90 -20.79
CA GLY A 150 -21.43 13.84 -20.11
C GLY A 150 -21.88 12.44 -19.73
N ALA A 151 -21.06 11.40 -19.93
CA ALA A 151 -21.36 10.06 -19.44
C ALA A 151 -21.32 10.02 -17.91
N LYS A 152 -22.36 9.45 -17.31
CA LYS A 152 -22.49 9.28 -15.85
C LYS A 152 -22.45 7.82 -15.50
N TYR A 153 -21.62 7.49 -14.51
CA TYR A 153 -21.43 6.13 -14.03
C TYR A 153 -21.63 6.05 -12.53
N GLN A 154 -22.21 4.94 -12.10
CA GLN A 154 -22.22 4.54 -10.71
C GLN A 154 -21.00 3.67 -10.43
N MET A 155 -20.12 4.17 -9.57
CA MET A 155 -18.87 3.53 -9.23
C MET A 155 -19.05 2.64 -8.01
N HIS A 156 -18.61 1.38 -8.12
CA HIS A 156 -18.57 0.43 -7.02
C HIS A 156 -17.12 0.01 -6.79
N ILE A 157 -16.63 0.27 -5.57
CA ILE A 157 -15.28 -0.03 -5.12
C ILE A 157 -15.36 -1.26 -4.22
N GLY A 158 -14.53 -2.25 -4.50
CA GLY A 158 -14.52 -3.50 -3.75
C GLY A 158 -15.47 -4.52 -4.38
N GLY A 159 -14.90 -5.42 -5.16
CA GLY A 159 -15.59 -6.53 -5.79
C GLY A 159 -14.63 -7.72 -5.91
N ASN A 160 -14.81 -8.65 -4.97
CA ASN A 160 -14.04 -9.88 -4.70
C ASN A 160 -12.58 -9.71 -4.31
#